data_AF-A0A1L9NXX0-F1
#
_entry.id   AF-A0A1L9NXX0-F1
#
_cell.length_a   1.000
_cell.length_b   1.000
_cell.length_c   1.000
_cell.angle_alpha   90.00
_cell.angle_beta   90.00
_cell.angle_gamma   90.00
#
_symmetry.space_group_name_H-M   'P 1'
#
loop_
_entity.id
_entity.type
_entity.pdbx_description
1 polymer ?
#
loop_
_entity_poly.entity_id
_entity_poly.type
_entity_poly.pdbx_seq_one_letter_code
_entity_poly.pdbx_strand_id
1 'polypeptide(L)'
;MTQTVLVLGPTGRFGRNAATAFENAGWQVRRFDRKIDTLETAARGVDVIVQAWNPPYQHWQAQVLAMQPAVHRAALVNDATVIIPGNVYVFGENTPAPWSPTSPHHATNLLGQIRIKMEQSYRDAGVRTIILRAGDYLDTEASGNWFDRIMAPSLRKGALTFPGTAGIPRAWAFLPDLAHAAVLLAEQRDTLDRFADICFEGYTLTAEQMAASIAQARNHDVRIKEMAWWPLRFAWPFMPEMKHIFEMRYIWNTPHSLDGSKFKALVPDFEPTPMVDAFRQATDFVVLPKGAKPQLTTAAV
;
A
#
# COMPACT_ATOMS: atom_id res chain seq x y z
N MET A 1 20.05 12.59 -19.89
CA MET A 1 20.13 11.13 -20.07
C MET A 1 18.86 10.53 -19.53
N THR A 2 18.26 9.56 -20.22
CA THR A 2 17.04 8.87 -19.75
C THR A 2 17.37 8.06 -18.50
N GLN A 3 16.67 8.32 -17.40
CA GLN A 3 16.87 7.60 -16.15
C GLN A 3 16.23 6.20 -16.22
N THR A 4 16.82 5.24 -15.52
CA THR A 4 16.41 3.83 -15.54
C THR A 4 15.95 3.38 -14.17
N VAL A 5 14.77 2.75 -14.12
CA VAL A 5 14.22 2.12 -12.91
C VAL A 5 14.10 0.61 -13.09
N LEU A 6 14.54 -0.14 -12.08
CA LEU A 6 14.29 -1.58 -11.96
C LEU A 6 13.13 -1.83 -11.00
N VAL A 7 12.07 -2.48 -11.46
CA VAL A 7 10.91 -2.84 -10.65
C VAL A 7 10.99 -4.30 -10.23
N LEU A 8 11.22 -4.54 -8.93
CA LEU A 8 11.16 -5.85 -8.32
C LEU A 8 9.71 -6.15 -7.92
N GLY A 9 9.17 -7.29 -8.37
CA GLY A 9 7.73 -7.59 -8.20
C GLY A 9 6.81 -6.81 -9.16
N PRO A 10 7.11 -6.72 -10.47
CA PRO A 10 6.37 -5.90 -11.42
C PRO A 10 4.93 -6.36 -11.68
N THR A 11 4.57 -7.59 -11.30
CA THR A 11 3.20 -8.13 -11.39
C THR A 11 2.41 -7.94 -10.09
N GLY A 12 3.03 -7.41 -9.03
CA GLY A 12 2.37 -7.09 -7.78
C GLY A 12 1.63 -5.75 -7.86
N ARG A 13 0.75 -5.49 -6.89
CA ARG A 13 -0.13 -4.31 -6.86
C ARG A 13 0.63 -3.00 -7.04
N PHE A 14 1.56 -2.73 -6.11
CA PHE A 14 2.39 -1.54 -6.16
C PHE A 14 3.37 -1.57 -7.33
N GLY A 15 4.05 -2.70 -7.57
CA GLY A 15 5.05 -2.81 -8.64
C GLY A 15 4.48 -2.55 -10.04
N ARG A 16 3.28 -3.04 -10.33
CA ARG A 16 2.57 -2.79 -11.60
C ARG A 16 2.25 -1.30 -11.76
N ASN A 17 1.62 -0.70 -10.75
CA ASN A 17 1.27 0.72 -10.77
C ASN A 17 2.53 1.60 -10.86
N ALA A 18 3.60 1.26 -10.13
CA ALA A 18 4.88 1.95 -10.19
C ALA A 18 5.50 1.84 -11.59
N ALA A 19 5.55 0.64 -12.18
CA ALA A 19 6.07 0.47 -13.54
C ALA A 19 5.34 1.37 -14.55
N THR A 20 4.01 1.40 -14.51
CA THR A 20 3.20 2.29 -15.36
C THR A 20 3.45 3.77 -15.08
N ALA A 21 3.55 4.17 -13.81
CA ALA A 21 3.82 5.57 -13.45
C ALA A 21 5.19 6.04 -13.96
N PHE A 22 6.23 5.22 -13.79
CA PHE A 22 7.58 5.52 -14.30
C PHE A 22 7.63 5.56 -15.83
N GLU A 23 6.93 4.65 -16.53
CA GLU A 23 6.80 4.70 -17.99
C GLU A 23 6.15 5.99 -18.48
N ASN A 24 5.05 6.40 -17.84
CA ASN A 24 4.34 7.64 -18.16
C ASN A 24 5.21 8.88 -17.92
N ALA A 25 6.14 8.82 -16.96
CA ALA A 25 7.13 9.86 -16.70
C ALA A 25 8.36 9.80 -17.63
N GLY A 26 8.38 8.90 -18.62
CA GLY A 26 9.46 8.81 -19.61
C GLY A 26 10.73 8.09 -19.13
N TRP A 27 10.66 7.35 -18.03
CA TRP A 27 11.78 6.54 -17.55
C TRP A 27 11.94 5.26 -18.37
N GLN A 28 13.17 4.77 -18.47
CA GLN A 28 13.40 3.40 -18.93
C GLN A 28 13.04 2.42 -17.81
N VAL A 29 12.00 1.62 -18.00
CA VAL A 29 11.53 0.67 -16.98
C VAL A 29 12.01 -0.76 -17.29
N ARG A 30 12.80 -1.32 -16.37
CA ARG A 30 13.16 -2.74 -16.35
C ARG A 30 12.27 -3.47 -15.37
N ARG A 31 11.57 -4.51 -15.83
CA ARG A 31 10.71 -5.36 -15.00
C ARG A 31 11.46 -6.63 -14.66
N PHE A 32 11.70 -6.88 -13.38
CA PHE A 32 12.46 -8.05 -12.94
C PHE A 32 11.63 -9.34 -13.02
N ASP A 33 12.12 -10.33 -13.75
CA ASP A 33 11.57 -11.69 -13.80
C ASP A 33 12.50 -12.68 -13.08
N ARG A 34 12.00 -13.19 -11.94
CA ARG A 34 12.70 -14.15 -11.08
C ARG A 34 13.09 -15.46 -11.75
N LYS A 35 12.47 -15.81 -12.89
CA LYS A 35 12.76 -17.05 -13.61
C LYS A 35 14.01 -16.96 -14.47
N ILE A 36 14.36 -15.76 -14.92
CA ILE A 36 15.38 -15.56 -15.95
C ILE A 36 16.43 -14.51 -15.57
N ASP A 37 16.10 -13.60 -14.65
CA ASP A 37 17.00 -12.52 -14.24
C ASP A 37 17.77 -12.86 -12.96
N THR A 38 18.96 -12.27 -12.85
CA THR A 38 19.69 -12.11 -11.59
C THR A 38 19.70 -10.63 -11.21
N LEU A 39 19.72 -10.30 -9.92
CA LEU A 39 19.74 -8.90 -9.49
C LEU A 39 21.02 -8.20 -9.96
N GLU A 40 22.13 -8.93 -10.02
CA GLU A 40 23.44 -8.46 -10.45
C GLU A 40 23.48 -8.04 -11.91
N THR A 41 22.69 -8.67 -12.77
CA THR A 41 22.58 -8.29 -14.19
C THR A 41 21.50 -7.25 -14.40
N ALA A 42 20.33 -7.43 -13.80
CA ALA A 42 19.18 -6.54 -14.00
C ALA A 42 19.42 -5.12 -13.46
N ALA A 43 20.14 -4.99 -12.33
CA ALA A 43 20.39 -3.71 -11.68
C ALA A 43 21.55 -2.91 -12.29
N ARG A 44 22.28 -3.42 -13.30
CA ARG A 44 23.44 -2.70 -13.86
C ARG A 44 23.04 -1.34 -14.44
N GLY A 45 23.62 -0.28 -13.88
CA GLY A 45 23.40 1.09 -14.33
C GLY A 45 21.97 1.59 -14.15
N VAL A 46 21.22 1.05 -13.19
CA VAL A 46 19.90 1.57 -12.83
C VAL A 46 20.04 2.69 -11.81
N ASP A 47 19.23 3.74 -11.94
CA ASP A 47 19.21 4.87 -11.01
C ASP A 47 18.35 4.57 -9.77
N VAL A 48 17.27 3.81 -9.98
CA VAL A 48 16.27 3.51 -8.96
C VAL A 48 15.89 2.04 -8.99
N ILE A 49 15.69 1.44 -7.82
CA ILE A 49 15.12 0.11 -7.64
C ILE A 49 13.82 0.24 -6.85
N VAL A 50 12.68 -0.07 -7.47
CA VAL A 50 11.41 -0.20 -6.77
C VAL A 50 11.33 -1.59 -6.16
N GLN A 51 11.48 -1.69 -4.84
CA GLN A 51 11.43 -2.95 -4.11
C GLN A 51 9.98 -3.31 -3.73
N ALA A 52 9.17 -3.71 -4.71
CA ALA A 52 7.79 -4.17 -4.49
C ALA A 52 7.67 -5.70 -4.32
N TRP A 53 8.80 -6.42 -4.22
CA TRP A 53 8.81 -7.87 -4.06
C TRP A 53 8.44 -8.27 -2.63
N ASN A 54 7.19 -8.72 -2.47
CA ASN A 54 6.67 -9.21 -1.20
C ASN A 54 6.25 -10.69 -1.31
N PRO A 55 6.81 -11.59 -0.49
CA PRO A 55 6.31 -12.96 -0.36
C PRO A 55 4.86 -13.01 0.18
N PRO A 56 4.13 -14.11 -0.02
CA PRO A 56 2.90 -14.40 0.73
C PRO A 56 3.18 -14.44 2.24
N TYR A 57 2.20 -14.06 3.08
CA TYR A 57 2.38 -13.91 4.54
C TYR A 57 3.02 -15.12 5.22
N GLN A 58 2.60 -16.33 4.84
CA GLN A 58 3.13 -17.59 5.38
C GLN A 58 4.63 -17.78 5.17
N HIS A 59 5.25 -17.05 4.24
CA HIS A 59 6.67 -17.10 3.94
C HIS A 59 7.45 -15.89 4.44
N TRP A 60 6.81 -14.91 5.08
CA TRP A 60 7.49 -13.67 5.48
C TRP A 60 8.68 -13.92 6.40
N GLN A 61 8.49 -14.76 7.42
CA GLN A 61 9.54 -15.09 8.38
C GLN A 61 10.77 -15.71 7.72
N ALA A 62 10.57 -16.53 6.68
CA ALA A 62 11.65 -17.20 5.98
C ALA A 62 12.31 -16.33 4.89
N GLN A 63 11.52 -15.51 4.19
CA GLN A 63 11.94 -14.91 2.92
C GLN A 63 12.18 -13.41 2.97
N VAL A 64 11.43 -12.64 3.76
CA VAL A 64 11.49 -11.16 3.71
C VAL A 64 12.87 -10.66 4.09
N LEU A 65 13.45 -11.13 5.20
CA LEU A 65 14.80 -10.70 5.60
C LEU A 65 15.89 -11.36 4.75
N ALA A 66 15.70 -12.62 4.37
CA ALA A 66 16.69 -13.39 3.62
C ALA A 66 17.00 -12.82 2.22
N MET A 67 16.03 -12.15 1.59
CA MET A 67 16.24 -11.55 0.26
C MET A 67 16.96 -10.19 0.29
N GLN A 68 16.96 -9.48 1.43
CA GLN A 68 17.46 -8.10 1.49
C GLN A 68 18.95 -7.95 1.16
N PRO A 69 19.87 -8.84 1.61
CA PRO A 69 21.29 -8.71 1.27
C PRO A 69 21.57 -8.66 -0.24
N ALA A 70 20.80 -9.38 -1.05
CA ALA A 70 20.95 -9.36 -2.50
C ALA A 70 20.50 -8.01 -3.10
N VAL A 71 19.39 -7.44 -2.59
CA VAL A 71 18.90 -6.12 -3.00
C VAL A 71 19.84 -5.01 -2.54
N HIS A 72 20.36 -5.08 -1.31
CA HIS A 72 21.34 -4.13 -0.78
C HIS A 72 22.58 -4.08 -1.65
N ARG A 73 23.16 -5.25 -1.97
CA ARG A 73 24.34 -5.35 -2.82
C ARG A 73 24.08 -4.79 -4.22
N ALA A 74 22.94 -5.11 -4.83
CA ALA A 74 22.56 -4.57 -6.13
C ALA A 74 22.43 -3.04 -6.10
N ALA A 75 21.83 -2.47 -5.05
CA ALA A 75 21.72 -1.03 -4.88
C ALA A 75 23.08 -0.36 -4.67
N LEU A 76 23.89 -0.86 -3.74
CA LEU A 76 25.19 -0.28 -3.39
C LEU A 76 26.19 -0.30 -4.56
N VAL A 77 26.23 -1.38 -5.33
CA VAL A 77 27.13 -1.50 -6.50
C VAL A 77 26.82 -0.48 -7.59
N ASN A 78 25.56 -0.05 -7.69
CA ASN A 78 25.11 0.91 -8.71
C ASN A 78 24.87 2.32 -8.13
N ASP A 79 25.09 2.51 -6.82
CA ASP A 79 24.64 3.68 -6.05
C ASP A 79 23.16 4.03 -6.31
N ALA A 80 22.33 3.01 -6.56
CA ALA A 80 20.93 3.16 -6.91
C ALA A 80 20.08 3.46 -5.67
N THR A 81 19.08 4.31 -5.82
CA THR A 81 18.09 4.58 -4.76
C THR A 81 17.06 3.46 -4.71
N VAL A 82 16.80 2.90 -3.53
CA VAL A 82 15.75 1.89 -3.33
C VAL A 82 14.48 2.56 -2.82
N ILE A 83 13.39 2.43 -3.56
CA ILE A 83 12.04 2.81 -3.10
C ILE A 83 11.36 1.57 -2.52
N ILE A 84 10.97 1.64 -1.25
CA ILE A 84 10.23 0.59 -0.57
C ILE A 84 8.79 1.07 -0.37
N PRO A 85 7.76 0.34 -0.84
CA PRO A 85 6.39 0.58 -0.44
C PRO A 85 6.23 0.17 1.03
N GLY A 86 6.42 1.14 1.92
CA GLY A 86 6.28 0.99 3.36
C GLY A 86 4.82 0.77 3.74
N ASN A 87 4.58 -0.12 4.69
CA ASN A 87 3.25 -0.30 5.28
C ASN A 87 3.24 0.22 6.71
N VAL A 88 2.06 0.32 7.29
CA VAL A 88 1.89 0.83 8.66
C VAL A 88 2.16 -0.21 9.77
N TYR A 89 2.64 -1.41 9.41
CA TYR A 89 2.73 -2.53 10.38
C TYR A 89 3.82 -2.32 11.42
N VAL A 90 4.72 -1.36 11.22
CA VAL A 90 5.81 -1.05 12.14
C VAL A 90 5.35 -0.35 13.42
N PHE A 91 4.23 0.38 13.38
CA PHE A 91 3.79 1.22 14.50
C PHE A 91 3.19 0.40 15.65
N GLY A 92 2.40 -0.63 15.36
CA GLY A 92 1.73 -1.43 16.39
C GLY A 92 0.44 -0.80 16.94
N GLU A 93 -0.29 -1.55 17.76
CA GLU A 93 -1.64 -1.21 18.24
C GLU A 93 -1.70 0.02 19.16
N ASN A 94 -0.67 0.23 19.98
CA ASN A 94 -0.68 1.26 21.03
C ASN A 94 -0.03 2.59 20.60
N THR A 95 0.33 2.73 19.33
CA THR A 95 1.01 3.94 18.84
C THR A 95 -0.03 5.00 18.49
N PRO A 96 0.03 6.20 19.10
CA PRO A 96 -0.96 7.25 18.86
C PRO A 96 -0.87 7.82 17.45
N ALA A 97 -2.02 8.10 16.85
CA ALA A 97 -2.13 8.77 15.55
C ALA A 97 -2.06 10.31 15.71
N PRO A 98 -1.67 11.07 14.65
CA PRO A 98 -1.24 10.58 13.34
C PRO A 98 0.14 9.92 13.41
N TRP A 99 0.32 8.85 12.64
CA TRP A 99 1.61 8.17 12.51
C TRP A 99 2.51 8.93 11.55
N SER A 100 3.76 9.13 11.95
CA SER A 100 4.75 9.94 11.25
C SER A 100 6.10 9.22 11.21
N PRO A 101 7.08 9.74 10.45
CA PRO A 101 8.46 9.21 10.47
C PRO A 101 9.14 9.25 11.84
N THR A 102 8.64 10.06 12.79
CA THR A 102 9.17 10.16 14.16
C THR A 102 8.36 9.32 15.16
N SER A 103 7.25 8.73 14.72
CA SER A 103 6.47 7.82 15.56
C SER A 103 7.25 6.54 15.84
N PRO A 104 7.23 6.03 17.07
CA PRO A 104 8.01 4.87 17.42
C PRO A 104 7.48 3.61 16.72
N HIS A 105 8.43 2.79 16.24
CA HIS A 105 8.11 1.49 15.66
C HIS A 105 7.94 0.44 16.78
N HIS A 106 6.73 0.36 17.36
CA HIS A 106 6.42 -0.47 18.54
C HIS A 106 5.66 -1.76 18.25
N ALA A 107 5.51 -2.16 16.99
CA ALA A 107 4.81 -3.40 16.67
C ALA A 107 5.51 -4.62 17.29
N THR A 108 4.82 -5.38 18.14
CA THR A 108 5.35 -6.57 18.83
C THR A 108 4.99 -7.88 18.13
N ASN A 109 4.05 -7.85 17.20
CA ASN A 109 3.65 -8.99 16.41
C ASN A 109 4.70 -9.36 15.34
N LEU A 110 4.65 -10.60 14.87
CA LEU A 110 5.65 -11.18 13.96
C LEU A 110 5.81 -10.36 12.67
N LEU A 111 4.72 -10.02 11.99
CA LEU A 111 4.76 -9.28 10.72
C LEU A 111 5.28 -7.85 10.89
N GLY A 112 4.92 -7.19 11.99
CA GLY A 112 5.44 -5.87 12.34
C GLY A 112 6.95 -5.92 12.62
N GLN A 113 7.40 -6.85 13.45
CA GLN A 113 8.81 -7.08 13.76
C GLN A 113 9.65 -7.40 12.52
N ILE A 114 9.11 -8.18 11.57
CA ILE A 114 9.78 -8.45 10.29
C ILE A 114 9.98 -7.15 9.49
N ARG A 115 8.97 -6.26 9.45
CA ARG A 115 9.07 -4.97 8.75
C ARG A 115 10.07 -4.03 9.41
N ILE A 116 10.05 -3.92 10.74
CA ILE A 116 11.02 -3.12 11.50
C ILE A 116 12.45 -3.57 11.16
N LYS A 117 12.72 -4.88 11.23
CA LYS A 117 14.05 -5.44 10.91
C LYS A 117 14.43 -5.23 9.45
N MET A 118 13.48 -5.35 8.52
CA MET A 118 13.71 -5.11 7.11
C MET A 118 14.12 -3.66 6.87
N GLU A 119 13.34 -2.69 7.36
CA GLU A 119 13.62 -1.26 7.21
C GLU A 119 14.95 -0.88 7.88
N GLN A 120 15.23 -1.40 9.08
CA GLN A 120 16.51 -1.19 9.76
C GLN A 120 17.69 -1.73 8.94
N SER A 121 17.55 -2.89 8.29
CA SER A 121 18.64 -3.49 7.51
C SER A 121 19.07 -2.64 6.31
N TYR A 122 18.16 -1.85 5.72
CA TYR A 122 18.50 -0.89 4.66
C TYR A 122 19.30 0.29 5.20
N ARG A 123 18.92 0.79 6.38
CA ARG A 123 19.64 1.87 7.08
C ARG A 123 21.05 1.41 7.44
N ASP A 124 21.18 0.24 8.05
CA ASP A 124 22.46 -0.32 8.50
C ASP A 124 23.39 -0.63 7.33
N ALA A 125 22.85 -1.09 6.20
CA ALA A 125 23.61 -1.34 4.98
C ALA A 125 24.06 -0.05 4.27
N GLY A 126 23.59 1.13 4.69
CA GLY A 126 23.93 2.40 4.04
C GLY A 126 23.35 2.56 2.64
N VAL A 127 22.28 1.82 2.31
CA VAL A 127 21.59 1.91 1.01
C VAL A 127 20.82 3.23 0.96
N ARG A 128 20.93 3.98 -0.15
CA ARG A 128 20.08 5.14 -0.37
C ARG A 128 18.63 4.68 -0.50
N THR A 129 17.76 5.04 0.43
CA THR A 129 16.44 4.43 0.60
C THR A 129 15.36 5.48 0.80
N ILE A 130 14.25 5.32 0.07
CA ILE A 130 12.99 6.04 0.27
C ILE A 130 11.95 5.02 0.71
N ILE A 131 11.54 5.06 1.98
CA ILE A 131 10.34 4.36 2.42
C ILE A 131 9.16 5.26 2.11
N LEU A 132 8.36 4.87 1.12
CA LEU A 132 7.10 5.51 0.83
C LEU A 132 6.00 4.77 1.58
N ARG A 133 5.66 5.28 2.77
CA ARG A 133 4.76 4.63 3.72
C ARG A 133 3.31 5.02 3.47
N ALA A 134 2.44 4.02 3.33
CA ALA A 134 1.03 4.23 3.08
C ALA A 134 0.15 3.26 3.88
N GLY A 135 -1.13 3.62 3.99
CA GLY A 135 -2.19 2.76 4.52
C GLY A 135 -2.60 1.63 3.56
N ASP A 136 -3.81 1.11 3.73
CA ASP A 136 -4.33 0.06 2.86
C ASP A 136 -4.57 0.55 1.42
N TYR A 137 -4.40 -0.33 0.46
CA TYR A 137 -4.48 0.03 -0.95
C TYR A 137 -5.89 -0.03 -1.54
N LEU A 138 -6.22 1.01 -2.31
CA LEU A 138 -7.27 1.00 -3.31
C LEU A 138 -6.60 0.84 -4.68
N ASP A 139 -7.00 -0.18 -5.44
CA ASP A 139 -6.45 -0.49 -6.76
C ASP A 139 -7.54 -0.36 -7.82
N THR A 140 -7.17 -0.08 -9.07
CA THR A 140 -8.10 0.05 -10.20
C THR A 140 -8.55 -1.30 -10.78
N GLU A 141 -7.98 -2.41 -10.29
CA GLU A 141 -8.38 -3.77 -10.64
C GLU A 141 -8.31 -4.71 -9.44
N ALA A 142 -8.91 -5.90 -9.58
CA ALA A 142 -8.84 -6.94 -8.56
C ALA A 142 -7.39 -7.45 -8.40
N SER A 143 -6.80 -7.18 -7.24
CA SER A 143 -5.38 -7.42 -6.96
C SER A 143 -5.15 -8.41 -5.81
N GLY A 144 -6.24 -8.93 -5.23
CA GLY A 144 -6.25 -9.78 -4.05
C GLY A 144 -5.98 -9.04 -2.73
N ASN A 145 -6.06 -7.72 -2.70
CA ASN A 145 -5.96 -6.93 -1.46
C ASN A 145 -7.26 -7.08 -0.65
N TRP A 146 -7.28 -6.52 0.57
CA TRP A 146 -8.46 -6.61 1.44
C TRP A 146 -9.70 -5.96 0.81
N PHE A 147 -9.53 -4.82 0.14
CA PHE A 147 -10.62 -4.11 -0.51
C PHE A 147 -11.27 -4.98 -1.60
N ASP A 148 -10.52 -5.44 -2.58
CA ASP A 148 -11.08 -6.17 -3.73
C ASP A 148 -11.51 -7.61 -3.39
N ARG A 149 -10.83 -8.26 -2.44
CA ARG A 149 -11.09 -9.67 -2.10
C ARG A 149 -12.18 -9.86 -1.05
N ILE A 150 -12.32 -8.92 -0.12
CA ILE A 150 -13.21 -9.07 1.05
C ILE A 150 -14.31 -8.01 1.07
N MET A 151 -13.99 -6.76 0.76
CA MET A 151 -14.90 -5.64 0.99
C MET A 151 -15.84 -5.39 -0.19
N ALA A 152 -15.27 -5.16 -1.37
CA ALA A 152 -15.96 -4.84 -2.60
C ALA A 152 -16.85 -5.97 -3.17
N PRO A 153 -16.59 -7.29 -2.97
CA PRO A 153 -17.42 -8.33 -3.58
C PRO A 153 -18.90 -8.28 -3.19
N SER A 154 -19.23 -7.83 -1.96
CA SER A 154 -20.62 -7.68 -1.53
C SER A 154 -21.35 -6.53 -2.20
N LEU A 155 -20.66 -5.65 -2.95
CA LEU A 155 -21.29 -4.55 -3.68
C LEU A 155 -22.26 -5.09 -4.74
N ARG A 156 -22.04 -6.31 -5.24
CA ARG A 156 -23.01 -7.04 -6.10
C ARG A 156 -24.39 -7.23 -5.46
N LYS A 157 -24.47 -7.08 -4.13
CA LYS A 157 -25.69 -7.14 -3.31
C LYS A 157 -26.02 -5.79 -2.65
N GLY A 158 -25.45 -4.69 -3.16
CA GLY A 158 -25.64 -3.33 -2.66
C GLY A 158 -25.03 -3.09 -1.28
N ALA A 159 -24.00 -3.85 -0.88
CA ALA A 159 -23.39 -3.74 0.45
C ALA A 159 -21.86 -3.67 0.40
N LEU A 160 -21.24 -2.95 1.32
CA LEU A 160 -19.80 -2.97 1.54
C LEU A 160 -19.49 -3.78 2.81
N THR A 161 -18.79 -4.89 2.65
CA THR A 161 -18.38 -5.69 3.82
C THR A 161 -17.16 -5.03 4.44
N PHE A 162 -17.19 -4.74 5.74
CA PHE A 162 -16.10 -4.07 6.43
C PHE A 162 -15.47 -4.99 7.48
N PRO A 163 -14.14 -5.22 7.48
CA PRO A 163 -13.52 -6.18 8.39
C PRO A 163 -13.44 -5.71 9.86
N GLY A 164 -13.59 -4.42 10.11
CA GLY A 164 -13.47 -3.83 11.44
C GLY A 164 -14.77 -3.23 11.96
N THR A 165 -14.63 -2.40 12.98
CA THR A 165 -15.69 -1.51 13.46
C THR A 165 -15.90 -0.37 12.46
N ALA A 166 -17.14 -0.17 12.00
CA ALA A 166 -17.43 0.72 10.88
C ALA A 166 -16.96 2.18 11.09
N GLY A 167 -17.18 2.74 12.29
CA GLY A 167 -16.88 4.13 12.62
C GLY A 167 -15.41 4.46 12.90
N ILE A 168 -14.48 3.51 12.73
CA ILE A 168 -13.05 3.74 13.00
C ILE A 168 -12.36 4.30 11.74
N PRO A 169 -11.79 5.51 11.78
CA PRO A 169 -11.07 6.07 10.65
C PRO A 169 -9.74 5.35 10.43
N ARG A 170 -9.40 5.09 9.17
CA ARG A 170 -8.16 4.41 8.78
C ARG A 170 -7.54 4.99 7.52
N ALA A 171 -6.21 4.88 7.43
CA ALA A 171 -5.46 5.36 6.28
C ALA A 171 -5.62 4.42 5.06
N TRP A 172 -5.85 5.03 3.90
CA TRP A 172 -5.96 4.40 2.59
C TRP A 172 -5.09 5.13 1.58
N ALA A 173 -4.56 4.42 0.60
CA ALA A 173 -3.84 5.02 -0.52
C ALA A 173 -4.37 4.47 -1.84
N PHE A 174 -4.73 5.37 -2.76
CA PHE A 174 -5.02 5.02 -4.13
C PHE A 174 -3.71 4.70 -4.85
N LEU A 175 -3.59 3.50 -5.42
CA LEU A 175 -2.33 3.01 -5.96
C LEU A 175 -1.78 3.83 -7.12
N PRO A 176 -2.59 4.36 -8.06
CA PRO A 176 -2.11 5.29 -9.06
C PRO A 176 -1.44 6.53 -8.46
N ASP A 177 -2.07 7.14 -7.44
CA ASP A 177 -1.53 8.31 -6.74
C ASP A 177 -0.24 7.96 -5.99
N LEU A 178 -0.21 6.83 -5.28
CA LEU A 178 0.96 6.39 -4.54
C LEU A 178 2.14 6.05 -5.47
N ALA A 179 1.86 5.47 -6.64
CA ALA A 179 2.87 5.20 -7.66
C ALA A 179 3.39 6.50 -8.30
N HIS A 180 2.52 7.47 -8.56
CA HIS A 180 2.92 8.80 -9.02
C HIS A 180 3.79 9.52 -7.97
N ALA A 181 3.42 9.45 -6.70
CA ALA A 181 4.24 9.95 -5.59
C ALA A 181 5.64 9.30 -5.57
N ALA A 182 5.75 8.00 -5.87
CA ALA A 182 7.04 7.32 -5.97
C ALA A 182 7.93 7.89 -7.08
N VAL A 183 7.36 8.26 -8.23
CA VAL A 183 8.09 8.92 -9.32
C VAL A 183 8.60 10.28 -8.88
N LEU A 184 7.73 11.13 -8.31
CA LEU A 184 8.10 12.49 -7.90
C LEU A 184 9.17 12.50 -6.81
N LEU A 185 9.15 11.51 -5.91
CA LEU A 185 10.21 11.32 -4.91
C LEU A 185 11.49 10.76 -5.53
N ALA A 186 11.39 9.89 -6.53
CA ALA A 186 12.55 9.40 -7.28
C ALA A 186 13.29 10.53 -8.00
N GLU A 187 12.57 11.47 -8.60
CA GLU A 187 13.14 12.58 -9.37
C GLU A 187 13.92 13.56 -8.51
N GLN A 188 13.58 13.69 -7.23
CA GLN A 188 14.29 14.54 -6.26
C GLN A 188 15.17 13.74 -5.27
N ARG A 189 15.41 12.45 -5.52
CA ARG A 189 16.14 11.55 -4.60
C ARG A 189 17.49 12.08 -4.08
N ASP A 190 18.16 12.94 -4.85
CA ASP A 190 19.45 13.53 -4.49
C ASP A 190 19.35 14.65 -3.44
N THR A 191 18.16 15.21 -3.21
CA THR A 191 17.89 16.24 -2.19
C THR A 191 17.45 15.62 -0.86
N LEU A 192 17.09 14.34 -0.85
CA LEU A 192 16.62 13.64 0.33
C LEU A 192 17.77 13.11 1.18
N ASP A 193 17.51 12.93 2.46
CA ASP A 193 18.39 12.15 3.32
C ASP A 193 18.66 10.77 2.72
N ARG A 194 19.85 10.23 2.95
CA ARG A 194 20.23 8.90 2.45
C ARG A 194 19.24 7.82 2.86
N PHE A 195 18.59 7.96 4.00
CA PHE A 195 17.45 7.14 4.39
C PHE A 195 16.28 8.05 4.75
N ALA A 196 15.28 8.11 3.88
CA ALA A 196 14.09 8.93 4.04
C ALA A 196 12.85 8.05 4.26
N ASP A 197 12.20 8.21 5.41
CA ASP A 197 10.83 7.72 5.61
C ASP A 197 9.86 8.87 5.34
N ILE A 198 8.92 8.64 4.42
CA ILE A 198 7.97 9.61 3.90
C ILE A 198 6.59 8.96 3.96
N CYS A 199 5.73 9.53 4.79
CA CYS A 199 4.35 9.10 4.90
C CYS A 199 3.49 9.76 3.80
N PHE A 200 2.83 8.92 3.01
CA PHE A 200 1.79 9.30 2.06
C PHE A 200 0.45 9.24 2.78
N GLU A 201 -0.13 10.41 3.06
CA GLU A 201 -1.37 10.56 3.85
C GLU A 201 -2.56 9.85 3.20
N GLY A 202 -2.69 9.96 1.88
CA GLY A 202 -3.81 9.41 1.12
C GLY A 202 -5.16 9.87 1.66
N TYR A 203 -6.05 8.94 1.97
CA TYR A 203 -7.35 9.23 2.59
C TYR A 203 -7.43 8.62 4.00
N THR A 204 -7.98 9.36 4.95
CA THR A 204 -8.34 8.81 6.27
C THR A 204 -9.85 8.67 6.36
N LEU A 205 -10.36 7.44 6.33
CA LEU A 205 -11.79 7.17 6.11
C LEU A 205 -12.38 6.16 7.09
N THR A 206 -13.61 6.41 7.55
CA THR A 206 -14.49 5.41 8.17
C THR A 206 -15.20 4.56 7.10
N ALA A 207 -15.81 3.45 7.49
CA ALA A 207 -16.57 2.62 6.57
C ALA A 207 -17.77 3.37 5.95
N GLU A 208 -18.39 4.28 6.72
CA GLU A 208 -19.48 5.14 6.29
C GLU A 208 -19.05 6.09 5.19
N GLN A 209 -17.89 6.73 5.35
CA GLN A 209 -17.36 7.64 4.34
C GLN A 209 -17.03 6.89 3.05
N MET A 210 -16.45 5.68 3.13
CA MET A 210 -16.21 4.86 1.94
C MET A 210 -17.51 4.46 1.24
N ALA A 211 -18.52 4.01 2.00
CA ALA A 211 -19.81 3.62 1.44
C ALA A 211 -20.51 4.80 0.77
N ALA A 212 -20.47 5.99 1.38
CA ALA A 212 -21.00 7.23 0.80
C ALA A 212 -20.27 7.61 -0.49
N SER A 213 -18.93 7.55 -0.52
CA SER A 213 -18.15 7.82 -1.73
C SER A 213 -18.45 6.84 -2.87
N ILE A 214 -18.59 5.55 -2.57
CA ILE A 214 -18.99 4.55 -3.58
C ILE A 214 -20.43 4.83 -4.05
N ALA A 215 -21.33 5.18 -3.14
CA ALA A 215 -22.71 5.45 -3.49
C ALA A 215 -22.85 6.66 -4.41
N GLN A 216 -22.09 7.73 -4.15
CA GLN A 216 -21.99 8.89 -5.02
C GLN A 216 -21.34 8.52 -6.36
N ALA A 217 -20.20 7.84 -6.34
CA ALA A 217 -19.43 7.45 -7.52
C ALA A 217 -20.21 6.57 -8.50
N ARG A 218 -21.09 5.71 -7.97
CA ARG A 218 -21.81 4.69 -8.73
C ARG A 218 -23.31 4.96 -8.82
N ASN A 219 -23.78 6.07 -8.26
CA ASN A 219 -25.18 6.49 -8.22
C ASN A 219 -26.11 5.37 -7.70
N HIS A 220 -25.76 4.76 -6.57
CA HIS A 220 -26.45 3.60 -6.00
C HIS A 220 -26.23 3.50 -4.49
N ASP A 221 -27.27 3.25 -3.70
CA ASP A 221 -27.10 3.10 -2.24
C ASP A 221 -26.19 1.92 -1.87
N VAL A 222 -25.29 2.15 -0.92
CA VAL A 222 -24.38 1.14 -0.39
C VAL A 222 -24.56 1.05 1.12
N ARG A 223 -25.10 -0.08 1.59
CA ARG A 223 -25.18 -0.34 3.04
C ARG A 223 -23.86 -0.93 3.55
N ILE A 224 -23.51 -0.64 4.79
CA ILE A 224 -22.34 -1.22 5.43
C ILE A 224 -22.73 -2.54 6.08
N LYS A 225 -21.86 -3.53 6.00
CA LYS A 225 -22.01 -4.81 6.72
C LYS A 225 -20.70 -5.14 7.41
N GLU A 226 -20.69 -5.22 8.73
CA GLU A 226 -19.51 -5.69 9.45
C GLU A 226 -19.26 -7.19 9.18
N MET A 227 -17.99 -7.55 9.00
CA MET A 227 -17.57 -8.91 8.72
C MET A 227 -17.60 -9.75 10.01
N ALA A 228 -18.34 -10.85 9.96
CA ALA A 228 -18.22 -11.89 10.97
C ALA A 228 -16.87 -12.62 10.79
N TRP A 229 -15.99 -12.56 11.80
CA TRP A 229 -14.67 -13.22 11.76
C TRP A 229 -14.72 -14.71 12.12
N TRP A 230 -15.80 -15.19 12.73
CA TRP A 230 -15.90 -16.59 13.16
C TRP A 230 -15.83 -17.61 12.01
N PRO A 231 -16.39 -17.39 10.79
CA PRO A 231 -16.28 -18.35 9.69
C PRO A 231 -14.83 -18.58 9.27
N LEU A 232 -13.99 -17.54 9.36
CA LEU A 232 -12.56 -17.61 9.09
C LEU A 232 -11.82 -18.53 10.06
N ARG A 233 -12.31 -18.72 11.29
CA ARG A 233 -11.72 -19.68 12.24
C ARG A 233 -11.89 -21.13 11.76
N PHE A 234 -12.96 -21.45 11.05
CA PHE A 234 -13.18 -22.79 10.48
C PHE A 234 -12.31 -23.06 9.25
N ALA A 235 -11.87 -22.01 8.55
CA ALA A 235 -10.90 -22.12 7.46
C ALA A 235 -9.44 -22.28 7.94
N TRP A 236 -9.16 -22.00 9.23
CA TRP A 236 -7.82 -22.05 9.82
C TRP A 236 -7.01 -23.32 9.50
N PRO A 237 -7.53 -24.56 9.65
CA PRO A 237 -6.74 -25.77 9.40
C PRO A 237 -6.37 -25.97 7.92
N PHE A 238 -7.08 -25.33 7.00
CA PHE A 238 -6.89 -25.49 5.56
C PHE A 238 -6.09 -24.35 4.93
N MET A 239 -5.85 -23.27 5.67
CA MET A 239 -5.23 -22.04 5.17
C MET A 239 -4.12 -21.58 6.13
N PRO A 240 -2.84 -21.91 5.86
CA PRO A 240 -1.71 -21.52 6.71
C PRO A 240 -1.56 -20.01 6.91
N GLU A 241 -2.06 -19.19 5.98
CA GLU A 241 -2.07 -17.73 6.06
C GLU A 241 -2.97 -17.17 7.17
N MET A 242 -3.93 -17.96 7.66
CA MET A 242 -4.96 -17.48 8.59
C MET A 242 -4.40 -16.98 9.91
N LYS A 243 -3.34 -17.61 10.43
CA LYS A 243 -2.68 -17.14 11.66
C LYS A 243 -2.19 -15.71 11.54
N HIS A 244 -1.65 -15.33 10.38
CA HIS A 244 -1.14 -13.99 10.10
C HIS A 244 -2.26 -12.98 9.83
N ILE A 245 -3.37 -13.44 9.23
CA ILE A 245 -4.57 -12.63 9.05
C ILE A 245 -5.18 -12.26 10.42
N PHE A 246 -5.28 -13.23 11.34
CA PHE A 246 -5.77 -12.99 12.70
C PHE A 246 -4.79 -12.15 13.53
N GLU A 247 -3.48 -12.35 13.35
CA GLU A 247 -2.42 -11.52 13.95
C GLU A 247 -2.61 -10.04 13.62
N MET A 248 -2.90 -9.71 12.35
CA MET A 248 -3.11 -8.32 11.90
C MET A 248 -4.53 -7.80 12.10
N ARG A 249 -5.44 -8.57 12.71
CA ARG A 249 -6.84 -8.16 12.88
C ARG A 249 -6.99 -6.86 13.68
N TYR A 250 -6.09 -6.61 14.63
CA TYR A 250 -6.15 -5.42 15.49
C TYR A 250 -6.17 -4.11 14.66
N ILE A 251 -5.50 -4.09 13.50
CA ILE A 251 -5.39 -2.87 12.68
C ILE A 251 -6.71 -2.42 12.07
N TRP A 252 -7.69 -3.34 11.96
CA TRP A 252 -9.05 -3.02 11.55
C TRP A 252 -9.86 -2.37 12.66
N ASN A 253 -9.37 -2.39 13.90
CA ASN A 253 -10.02 -1.79 15.06
C ASN A 253 -9.13 -0.73 15.74
N THR A 254 -8.04 -0.30 15.09
CA THR A 254 -7.14 0.75 15.57
C THR A 254 -7.38 2.01 14.72
N PRO A 255 -7.84 3.14 15.30
CA PRO A 255 -7.93 4.39 14.56
C PRO A 255 -6.53 4.86 14.18
N HIS A 256 -6.31 5.13 12.89
CA HIS A 256 -4.99 5.60 12.43
C HIS A 256 -5.09 6.45 11.17
N SER A 257 -4.18 7.42 11.10
CA SER A 257 -3.92 8.31 9.97
C SER A 257 -2.42 8.50 9.83
N LEU A 258 -1.98 8.98 8.67
CA LEU A 258 -0.57 9.26 8.39
C LEU A 258 -0.35 10.76 8.29
N ASP A 259 0.73 11.25 8.91
CA ASP A 259 1.18 12.64 8.79
C ASP A 259 1.86 12.86 7.43
N GLY A 260 1.12 13.47 6.50
CA GLY A 260 1.60 13.78 5.15
C GLY A 260 2.44 15.06 5.04
N SER A 261 2.73 15.78 6.12
CA SER A 261 3.37 17.10 6.05
C SER A 261 4.72 17.07 5.33
N LYS A 262 5.54 16.03 5.56
CA LYS A 262 6.83 15.88 4.87
C LYS A 262 6.65 15.66 3.36
N PHE A 263 5.68 14.84 2.96
CA PHE A 263 5.39 14.60 1.55
C PHE A 263 4.91 15.87 0.85
N LYS A 264 3.94 16.58 1.46
CA LYS A 264 3.42 17.86 0.94
C LYS A 264 4.50 18.93 0.80
N ALA A 265 5.47 18.98 1.71
CA ALA A 265 6.60 19.91 1.61
C ALA A 265 7.56 19.58 0.45
N LEU A 266 7.76 18.28 0.16
CA LEU A 266 8.61 17.80 -0.93
C LEU A 266 7.92 17.87 -2.30
N VAL A 267 6.59 17.80 -2.32
CA VAL A 267 5.79 17.72 -3.54
C VAL A 267 4.55 18.62 -3.41
N PRO A 268 4.73 19.96 -3.34
CA PRO A 268 3.64 20.90 -3.05
C PRO A 268 2.55 20.94 -4.12
N ASP A 269 2.90 20.64 -5.38
CA ASP A 269 1.99 20.63 -6.52
C ASP A 269 1.30 19.26 -6.73
N PHE A 270 1.43 18.33 -5.76
CA PHE A 270 0.78 17.04 -5.86
C PHE A 270 -0.73 17.17 -5.65
N GLU A 271 -1.48 16.88 -6.71
CA GLU A 271 -2.95 16.83 -6.67
C GLU A 271 -3.43 15.39 -6.47
N PRO A 272 -3.98 15.03 -5.30
CA PRO A 272 -4.54 13.70 -5.08
C PRO A 272 -5.80 13.51 -5.93
N THR A 273 -6.03 12.28 -6.39
CA THR A 273 -7.28 11.92 -7.08
C THR A 273 -8.46 12.20 -6.13
N PRO A 274 -9.52 12.88 -6.59
CA PRO A 274 -10.72 13.09 -5.79
C PRO A 274 -11.28 11.75 -5.30
N MET A 275 -11.63 11.67 -4.02
CA MET A 275 -12.04 10.43 -3.36
C MET A 275 -13.15 9.67 -4.10
N VAL A 276 -14.15 10.40 -4.62
CA VAL A 276 -15.26 9.82 -5.40
C VAL A 276 -14.74 9.12 -6.66
N ASP A 277 -13.78 9.72 -7.37
CA ASP A 277 -13.18 9.14 -8.57
C ASP A 277 -12.28 7.93 -8.25
N ALA A 278 -11.55 7.99 -7.15
CA ALA A 278 -10.75 6.86 -6.67
C ALA A 278 -11.65 5.65 -6.33
N PHE A 279 -12.78 5.86 -5.63
CA PHE A 279 -13.74 4.78 -5.34
C PHE A 279 -14.52 4.31 -6.56
N ARG A 280 -14.78 5.18 -7.53
CA ARG A 280 -15.32 4.76 -8.84
C ARG A 280 -14.40 3.73 -9.47
N GLN A 281 -13.14 4.12 -9.71
CA GLN A 281 -12.14 3.26 -10.33
C GLN A 281 -11.88 1.98 -9.51
N ALA A 282 -11.79 2.11 -8.18
CA ALA A 282 -11.54 0.99 -7.29
C ALA A 282 -12.70 0.00 -7.19
N THR A 283 -13.88 0.33 -7.72
CA THR A 283 -15.05 -0.56 -7.72
C THR A 283 -15.54 -0.90 -9.13
N ASP A 284 -14.95 -0.35 -10.19
CA ASP A 284 -15.43 -0.51 -11.57
C ASP A 284 -15.51 -1.99 -12.01
N PHE A 285 -14.63 -2.84 -11.49
CA PHE A 285 -14.65 -4.29 -11.73
C PHE A 285 -15.81 -5.04 -11.03
N VAL A 286 -16.61 -4.37 -10.20
CA VAL A 286 -17.78 -4.94 -9.52
C VAL A 286 -19.07 -4.35 -10.08
N VAL A 287 -19.95 -5.24 -10.55
CA VAL A 287 -21.30 -4.90 -11.01
C VAL A 287 -22.23 -4.73 -9.82
N LEU A 288 -22.93 -3.60 -9.73
CA LEU A 288 -23.95 -3.32 -8.72
C LEU A 288 -25.32 -3.92 -9.12
N PRO A 289 -26.22 -4.20 -8.16
CA PRO A 289 -27.55 -4.70 -8.48
C PRO A 289 -28.37 -3.66 -9.27
N LYS A 290 -29.32 -4.15 -10.08
CA LYS A 290 -30.21 -3.27 -10.84
C LYS A 290 -31.30 -2.71 -9.92
N GLY A 291 -31.52 -1.39 -9.98
CA GLY A 291 -32.76 -0.77 -9.48
C GLY A 291 -32.71 -0.05 -8.14
N ALA A 292 -31.56 0.09 -7.46
CA ALA A 292 -31.48 1.03 -6.34
C ALA A 292 -31.12 2.42 -6.88
N LYS A 293 -31.99 3.41 -6.65
CA LYS A 293 -31.66 4.82 -6.82
C LYS A 293 -31.29 5.38 -5.45
N PRO A 294 -30.26 6.22 -5.35
CA PRO A 294 -29.79 6.64 -4.05
C PRO A 294 -30.84 7.46 -3.30
N GLN A 295 -31.11 7.08 -2.05
CA GLN A 295 -31.71 7.99 -1.09
C GLN A 295 -30.60 8.89 -0.55
N LEU A 296 -30.26 9.95 -1.30
CA LEU A 296 -29.33 10.97 -0.84
C LEU A 296 -29.90 11.65 0.41
N THR A 297 -29.60 11.13 1.60
CA THR A 297 -29.56 11.96 2.80
C THR A 297 -28.25 12.72 2.74
N THR A 298 -28.32 13.94 2.23
CA THR A 298 -27.31 14.99 2.44
C THR A 298 -27.07 15.13 3.94
N ALA A 299 -26.06 14.44 4.47
CA ALA A 299 -25.46 14.83 5.74
C ALA A 299 -24.63 16.09 5.44
N ALA A 300 -25.02 17.19 6.06
CA ALA A 300 -24.43 18.50 5.87
C ALA A 300 -22.92 18.52 6.18
N VAL A 301 -22.24 19.42 5.46
CA VAL A 301 -20.82 19.79 5.49
C VAL A 301 -20.28 20.00 6.92
#